data_AF-A0A9Q1KAN4-F1
#
_entry.id   AF-A0A9Q1KAN4-F1
#
_cell.length_a   1.000
_cell.length_b   1.000
_cell.length_c   1.000
_cell.angle_alpha   90.00
_cell.angle_beta   90.00
_cell.angle_gamma   90.00
#
_symmetry.space_group_name_H-M   'P 1'
#
loop_
_entity.id
_entity.type
_entity.pdbx_description
1 polymer ?
#
loop_
_entity_poly.entity_id
_entity_poly.type
_entity_poly.pdbx_seq_one_letter_code
_entity_poly.pdbx_strand_id
1 'polypeptide(L)'
;MENQQTWVILLVVLLVLDLNQRPFVMGWALFPVHYEFNIENALTKDVLDVNCNSNNDGALGLTHVPLHGNYTHRFKTGLLKTVTYTCTLSIPATRAFKVFEVFIDAQKFIDNQCGGRHCFWKVQDDGIHLYQIHESQYIKRLTLIKETNNRTVNKTIHKTTRRGAKRYASPPTKPEEGFPHQQERRDDMKKSVV
;
A
#
# COMPACT_ATOMS: atom_id res chain seq x y z
N MET A 1 19.61 50.23 -47.24
CA MET A 1 20.56 49.47 -46.38
C MET A 1 19.88 49.10 -45.07
N GLU A 2 18.74 48.41 -45.15
CA GLU A 2 17.78 48.31 -44.04
C GLU A 2 17.22 46.89 -43.91
N ASN A 3 18.08 45.89 -44.11
CA ASN A 3 17.68 44.49 -44.01
C ASN A 3 18.70 43.62 -43.25
N GLN A 4 19.86 44.17 -42.85
CA GLN A 4 20.92 43.40 -42.21
C GLN A 4 20.82 43.42 -40.68
N GLN A 5 20.28 44.49 -40.09
CA GLN A 5 20.11 44.61 -38.64
C GLN A 5 18.95 43.76 -38.09
N THR A 6 17.89 43.55 -38.87
CA THR A 6 16.73 42.76 -38.47
C THR A 6 17.06 41.29 -38.27
N TRP A 7 17.87 40.68 -39.13
CA TRP A 7 18.31 39.29 -38.98
C TRP A 7 19.19 39.07 -37.75
N VAL A 8 20.05 40.04 -37.41
CA VAL A 8 20.91 39.96 -36.22
C VAL A 8 20.06 40.01 -34.95
N ILE A 9 19.07 40.91 -34.89
CA ILE A 9 18.17 41.00 -33.74
C ILE A 9 17.34 39.70 -33.62
N LEU A 10 16.86 39.16 -34.72
CA LEU A 10 16.06 37.93 -34.73
C LEU A 10 16.87 36.69 -34.32
N LEU A 11 18.15 36.61 -34.72
CA LEU A 11 19.10 35.58 -34.26
C LEU A 11 19.41 35.69 -32.78
N VAL A 12 19.61 36.91 -32.25
CA VAL A 12 19.87 37.13 -30.83
C VAL A 12 18.64 36.79 -29.98
N VAL A 13 17.43 37.13 -30.44
CA VAL A 13 16.18 36.77 -29.74
C VAL A 13 15.98 35.24 -29.72
N LEU A 14 16.24 34.54 -30.83
CA LEU A 14 16.17 33.08 -30.87
C LEU A 14 17.19 32.41 -29.92
N LEU A 15 18.44 32.89 -29.91
CA LEU A 15 19.47 32.39 -28.98
C LEU A 15 19.12 32.62 -27.50
N VAL A 16 18.49 33.74 -27.16
CA VAL A 16 18.03 34.02 -25.78
C VAL A 16 16.81 33.17 -25.40
N LEU A 17 15.94 32.82 -26.35
CA LEU A 17 14.82 31.92 -26.12
C LEU A 17 15.26 30.47 -25.90
N ASP A 18 16.30 30.00 -26.60
CA ASP A 18 16.85 28.65 -26.43
C ASP A 18 17.61 28.47 -25.09
N LEU A 19 18.27 29.51 -24.59
CA LEU A 19 18.98 29.46 -23.29
C LEU A 19 18.04 29.45 -22.07
N ASN A 20 16.76 29.78 -22.26
CA ASN A 20 15.74 29.73 -21.21
C ASN A 20 14.83 28.50 -21.29
N GLN A 21 15.03 27.67 -22.31
CA GLN A 21 14.54 26.30 -22.27
C GLN A 21 15.41 25.57 -21.25
N ARG A 22 14.96 25.58 -19.98
CA ARG A 22 15.41 24.59 -19.00
C ARG A 22 15.45 23.28 -19.75
N PRO A 23 16.60 22.59 -19.86
CA PRO A 23 16.61 21.30 -20.52
C PRO A 23 15.50 20.52 -19.83
N PHE A 24 14.45 20.21 -20.58
CA PHE A 24 13.46 19.24 -20.15
C PHE A 24 14.25 17.95 -20.18
N VAL A 25 14.98 17.69 -19.10
CA VAL A 25 15.63 16.43 -18.87
C VAL A 25 14.45 15.49 -18.78
N MET A 26 14.07 14.90 -19.92
CA MET A 26 13.29 13.69 -19.91
C MET A 26 14.17 12.71 -19.15
N GLY A 27 13.95 12.62 -17.84
CA GLY A 27 14.52 11.61 -16.96
C GLY A 27 13.94 10.25 -17.29
N TRP A 28 13.95 9.89 -18.57
CA TRP A 28 13.48 8.63 -19.08
C TRP A 28 14.73 7.75 -19.07
N ALA A 29 14.90 7.01 -17.97
CA ALA A 29 15.81 5.89 -17.99
C ALA A 29 15.34 4.95 -19.12
N LEU A 30 16.09 4.89 -20.22
CA LEU A 30 15.81 4.02 -21.36
C LEU A 30 15.93 2.52 -21.02
N PHE A 31 16.28 2.20 -19.77
CA PHE A 31 16.48 0.85 -19.27
C PHE A 31 15.64 0.61 -18.02
N PRO A 32 15.09 -0.61 -17.85
CA PRO A 32 14.42 -1.00 -16.62
C PRO A 32 15.32 -0.76 -15.41
N VAL A 33 14.81 -0.04 -14.42
CA VAL A 33 15.54 0.25 -13.19
C VAL A 33 15.17 -0.78 -12.13
N HIS A 34 16.18 -1.25 -11.40
CA HIS A 34 15.99 -2.16 -10.27
C HIS A 34 15.62 -1.38 -9.01
N TYR A 35 14.55 -1.82 -8.36
CA TYR A 35 14.09 -1.33 -7.07
C TYR A 35 13.92 -2.49 -6.09
N GLU A 36 14.01 -2.14 -4.82
CA GLU A 36 13.81 -3.07 -3.72
C GLU A 36 13.05 -2.36 -2.60
N PHE A 37 12.08 -3.05 -2.03
CA PHE A 37 11.54 -2.65 -0.73
C PHE A 37 11.75 -3.78 0.28
N ASN A 38 12.05 -3.36 1.51
CA ASN A 38 12.29 -4.22 2.65
C ASN A 38 11.32 -3.83 3.77
N ILE A 39 10.72 -4.83 4.41
CA ILE A 39 9.83 -4.67 5.55
C ILE A 39 10.40 -5.48 6.70
N GLU A 40 10.92 -4.79 7.70
CA GLU A 40 11.48 -5.37 8.93
C GLU A 40 10.39 -5.53 9.99
N ASN A 41 10.33 -6.72 10.57
CA ASN A 41 9.53 -6.99 11.76
C ASN A 41 10.34 -6.66 13.03
N ALA A 42 10.16 -5.44 13.54
CA ALA A 42 10.75 -4.95 14.78
C ALA A 42 9.71 -4.85 15.92
N LEU A 43 8.69 -5.71 15.90
CA LEU A 43 7.74 -5.88 17.02
C LEU A 43 8.47 -6.46 18.23
N THR A 44 7.93 -6.26 19.44
CA THR A 44 8.57 -6.83 20.64
C THR A 44 8.42 -8.35 20.72
N LYS A 45 7.28 -8.91 20.28
CA LYS A 45 6.97 -10.33 20.54
C LYS A 45 5.93 -10.98 19.62
N ASP A 46 5.90 -10.60 18.35
CA ASP A 46 4.91 -11.12 17.41
C ASP A 46 5.49 -11.44 16.03
N VAL A 47 4.79 -12.30 15.30
CA VAL A 47 5.01 -12.55 13.87
C VAL A 47 4.23 -11.48 13.08
N LEU A 48 4.84 -11.01 12.00
CA LEU A 48 4.23 -10.08 11.07
C LEU A 48 3.82 -10.80 9.79
N ASP A 49 2.54 -10.77 9.48
CA ASP A 49 2.01 -11.29 8.23
C ASP A 49 2.05 -10.18 7.17
N VAL A 50 2.71 -10.46 6.05
CA VAL A 50 2.90 -9.53 4.92
C VAL A 50 2.23 -10.12 3.69
N ASN A 51 1.22 -9.45 3.15
CA ASN A 51 0.60 -9.82 1.87
C ASN A 51 0.63 -8.63 0.92
N CYS A 52 1.40 -8.72 -0.15
CA CYS A 52 1.61 -7.64 -1.10
C CYS A 52 0.98 -7.93 -2.47
N ASN A 53 0.57 -6.88 -3.15
CA ASN A 53 -0.01 -6.94 -4.49
C ASN A 53 0.59 -5.85 -5.38
N SER A 54 0.97 -6.21 -6.59
CA SER A 54 1.39 -5.30 -7.65
C SER A 54 0.17 -4.91 -8.49
N ASN A 55 0.08 -3.63 -8.87
CA ASN A 55 -0.95 -3.17 -9.81
C ASN A 55 -0.84 -3.84 -11.20
N ASN A 56 0.34 -4.34 -11.56
CA ASN A 56 0.63 -4.91 -12.87
C ASN A 56 0.81 -6.43 -12.84
N ASP A 57 1.42 -6.98 -11.79
CA ASP A 57 1.83 -8.39 -11.72
C ASP A 57 0.94 -9.25 -10.79
N GLY A 58 -0.01 -8.62 -10.09
CA GLY A 58 -0.90 -9.32 -9.17
C GLY A 58 -0.25 -9.64 -7.82
N ALA A 59 -0.82 -10.64 -7.12
CA ALA A 59 -0.49 -10.92 -5.73
C ALA A 59 0.86 -11.62 -5.59
N LEU A 60 1.67 -11.17 -4.63
CA LEU A 60 2.98 -11.74 -4.30
C LEU A 60 2.86 -12.89 -3.29
N GLY A 61 1.68 -13.06 -2.71
CA GLY A 61 1.38 -14.07 -1.70
C GLY A 61 1.57 -13.57 -0.28
N LEU A 62 1.09 -14.39 0.66
CA LEU A 62 1.22 -14.17 2.10
C LEU A 62 2.55 -14.73 2.59
N THR A 63 3.32 -13.90 3.30
CA THR A 63 4.58 -14.29 3.95
C THR A 63 4.51 -14.01 5.45
N HIS A 64 4.91 -14.99 6.26
CA HIS A 64 5.02 -14.85 7.70
C HIS A 64 6.46 -14.44 8.07
N VAL A 65 6.64 -13.22 8.54
CA VAL A 65 7.94 -12.66 8.92
C VAL A 65 8.15 -12.86 10.41
N PRO A 66 9.14 -13.70 10.82
CA PRO A 66 9.40 -13.94 12.23
C PRO A 66 9.90 -12.68 12.92
N LEU A 67 9.97 -12.72 14.26
CA LEU A 67 10.53 -11.65 15.08
C LEU A 67 11.95 -11.29 14.61
N HIS A 68 12.24 -10.00 14.42
CA HIS A 68 13.50 -9.49 13.86
C HIS A 68 13.81 -9.99 12.43
N GLY A 69 12.84 -10.59 11.76
CA GLY A 69 12.94 -11.03 10.37
C GLY A 69 12.66 -9.90 9.39
N ASN A 70 13.00 -10.13 8.13
CA ASN A 70 12.82 -9.19 7.04
C ASN A 70 12.08 -9.84 5.87
N TYR A 71 11.09 -9.15 5.32
CA TYR A 71 10.53 -9.43 4.00
C TYR A 71 11.18 -8.50 2.98
N THR A 72 11.71 -9.06 1.89
CA THR A 72 12.36 -8.27 0.83
C THR A 72 11.78 -8.67 -0.51
N HIS A 73 11.35 -7.67 -1.28
CA HIS A 73 10.91 -7.86 -2.66
C HIS A 73 11.73 -7.00 -3.60
N ARG A 74 12.24 -7.64 -4.67
CA ARG A 74 13.05 -6.99 -5.71
C ARG A 74 12.30 -7.04 -7.03
N PHE A 75 12.26 -5.92 -7.72
CA PHE A 75 11.54 -5.81 -8.99
C PHE A 75 12.22 -4.81 -9.93
N LYS A 76 11.74 -4.79 -11.17
CA LYS A 76 12.15 -3.83 -12.19
C LYS A 76 10.95 -2.96 -12.56
N THR A 77 11.15 -1.66 -12.74
CA THR A 77 10.11 -0.81 -13.33
C THR A 77 10.00 -1.06 -14.83
N GLY A 78 8.78 -0.94 -15.35
CA GLY A 78 8.50 -1.04 -16.78
C GLY A 78 8.81 0.28 -17.49
N LEU A 79 9.22 0.22 -18.75
CA LEU A 79 9.47 1.42 -19.56
C LEU A 79 8.19 2.20 -19.91
N LEU A 80 7.04 1.51 -19.92
CA LEU A 80 5.75 2.05 -20.41
C LEU A 80 4.63 2.02 -19.36
N LYS A 81 4.88 1.44 -18.18
CA LYS A 81 3.88 1.26 -17.14
C LYS A 81 4.48 1.58 -15.78
N THR A 82 3.76 2.41 -15.02
CA THR A 82 4.09 2.68 -13.62
C THR A 82 3.73 1.49 -12.75
N VAL A 83 4.60 1.16 -11.81
CA VAL A 83 4.42 0.05 -10.87
C VAL A 83 4.09 0.60 -9.49
N THR A 84 3.03 0.08 -8.88
CA THR A 84 2.67 0.37 -7.49
C THR A 84 2.52 -0.95 -6.75
N TYR A 85 3.13 -1.02 -5.57
CA TYR A 85 2.97 -2.15 -4.65
C TYR A 85 2.21 -1.70 -3.41
N THR A 86 1.10 -2.40 -3.16
CA THR A 86 0.28 -2.22 -1.96
C THR A 86 0.41 -3.45 -1.10
N CYS A 87 0.73 -3.27 0.18
CA CYS A 87 0.83 -4.37 1.13
C CYS A 87 -0.19 -4.23 2.25
N THR A 88 -0.77 -5.37 2.61
CA THR A 88 -1.51 -5.57 3.84
C THR A 88 -0.57 -6.19 4.85
N LEU A 89 -0.34 -5.48 5.94
CA LEU A 89 0.35 -5.97 7.11
C LEU A 89 -0.67 -6.37 8.16
N SER A 90 -0.49 -7.53 8.78
CA SER A 90 -1.32 -7.95 9.90
C SER A 90 -0.49 -8.59 11.01
N ILE A 91 -0.92 -8.38 12.24
CA ILE A 91 -0.35 -8.99 13.44
C ILE A 91 -1.41 -9.94 14.00
N PRO A 92 -1.28 -11.26 13.80
CA PRO A 92 -2.32 -12.22 14.16
C PRO A 92 -2.72 -12.16 15.63
N ALA A 93 -1.74 -11.99 16.53
CA ALA A 93 -1.97 -11.99 17.98
C ALA A 93 -2.86 -10.84 18.45
N THR A 94 -2.69 -9.65 17.86
CA THR A 94 -3.43 -8.43 18.27
C THR A 94 -4.58 -8.10 17.33
N ARG A 95 -4.74 -8.85 16.23
CA ARG A 95 -5.65 -8.53 15.12
C ARG A 95 -5.50 -7.09 14.63
N ALA A 96 -4.27 -6.58 14.72
CA ALA A 96 -3.93 -5.26 14.20
C ALA A 96 -3.55 -5.42 12.73
N PHE A 97 -3.99 -4.51 11.87
CA PHE A 97 -3.64 -4.55 10.46
C PHE A 97 -3.49 -3.14 9.88
N LYS A 98 -2.80 -3.05 8.74
CA LYS A 98 -2.72 -1.84 7.94
C LYS A 98 -2.51 -2.18 6.47
N VAL A 99 -3.26 -1.52 5.61
CA VAL A 99 -3.04 -1.53 4.16
C VAL A 99 -2.40 -0.20 3.76
N PHE A 100 -1.31 -0.24 2.99
CA PHE A 100 -0.65 0.95 2.47
C PHE A 100 0.23 0.65 1.25
N GLU A 101 0.58 1.70 0.52
CA GLU A 101 1.49 1.64 -0.63
C GLU A 101 2.94 1.61 -0.12
N VAL A 102 3.60 0.47 -0.28
CA VAL A 102 5.01 0.29 0.12
C VAL A 102 5.96 0.86 -0.92
N PHE A 103 5.50 0.93 -2.18
CA PHE A 103 6.24 1.50 -3.29
C PHE A 103 5.31 2.10 -4.33
N ILE A 104 5.67 3.28 -4.83
CA ILE A 104 5.00 3.96 -5.95
C ILE A 104 6.07 4.39 -6.93
N ASP A 105 5.93 4.00 -8.20
CA ASP A 105 6.78 4.44 -9.31
C ASP A 105 6.43 5.88 -9.71
N ALA A 106 6.67 6.80 -8.78
CA ALA A 106 6.51 8.23 -8.95
C ALA A 106 7.76 8.90 -8.40
N GLN A 107 8.39 9.77 -9.19
CA GLN A 107 9.65 10.41 -8.85
C GLN A 107 9.61 11.09 -7.47
N LYS A 108 8.51 11.79 -7.14
CA LYS A 108 8.33 12.41 -5.82
C LYS A 108 8.34 11.40 -4.67
N PHE A 109 7.82 10.19 -4.88
CA PHE A 109 7.81 9.15 -3.85
C PHE A 109 9.20 8.51 -3.73
N ILE A 110 9.81 8.17 -4.87
CA ILE A 110 11.15 7.57 -4.92
C ILE A 110 12.17 8.48 -4.25
N ASP A 111 12.23 9.75 -4.66
CA ASP A 111 13.26 10.67 -4.22
C ASP A 111 12.99 11.17 -2.79
N ASN A 112 11.75 11.52 -2.45
CA ASN A 112 11.46 12.19 -1.18
C ASN A 112 10.97 11.26 -0.06
N GLN A 113 10.48 10.05 -0.39
CA GLN A 113 9.98 9.11 0.63
C GLN A 113 10.91 7.92 0.81
N CYS A 114 11.18 7.15 -0.25
CA CYS A 114 12.08 6.00 -0.13
C CYS A 114 13.56 6.36 -0.05
N GLY A 115 13.94 7.55 -0.55
CA GLY A 115 15.34 7.95 -0.69
C GLY A 115 16.07 7.28 -1.85
N GLY A 116 15.34 6.80 -2.87
CA GLY A 116 15.90 6.25 -4.10
C GLY A 116 15.48 4.80 -4.37
N ARG A 117 16.46 3.95 -4.69
CA ARG A 117 16.20 2.57 -5.19
C ARG A 117 15.81 1.56 -4.11
N HIS A 118 16.06 1.87 -2.84
CA HIS A 118 15.81 1.00 -1.72
C HIS A 118 14.85 1.68 -0.74
N CYS A 119 13.70 1.05 -0.49
CA CYS A 119 12.73 1.51 0.49
C CYS A 119 12.82 0.62 1.73
N PHE A 120 13.12 1.19 2.91
CA PHE A 120 13.19 0.42 4.16
C PHE A 120 12.03 0.79 5.07
N TRP A 121 11.12 -0.15 5.26
CA TRP A 121 10.02 -0.07 6.19
C TRP A 121 10.33 -0.87 7.45
N LYS A 122 9.92 -0.35 8.61
CA LYS A 122 10.10 -1.02 9.89
C LYS A 122 8.80 -0.99 10.67
N VAL A 123 8.32 -2.15 11.07
CA VAL A 123 7.08 -2.30 11.84
C VAL A 123 7.46 -2.48 13.30
N GLN A 124 7.00 -1.55 14.14
CA GLN A 124 7.19 -1.56 15.59
C GLN A 124 5.82 -1.56 16.29
N ASP A 125 5.82 -1.78 17.60
CA ASP A 125 4.58 -1.88 18.39
C ASP A 125 3.74 -0.60 18.35
N ASP A 126 4.38 0.55 18.16
CA ASP A 126 3.72 1.85 18.11
C ASP A 126 3.28 2.24 16.68
N GLY A 127 3.84 1.63 15.63
CA GLY A 127 3.44 1.89 14.25
C GLY A 127 4.46 1.47 13.19
N ILE A 128 4.24 1.96 11.97
CA ILE A 128 5.05 1.62 10.79
C ILE A 128 5.89 2.85 10.44
N HIS A 129 7.19 2.62 10.34
CA HIS A 129 8.21 3.63 10.09
C HIS A 129 8.82 3.45 8.72
N LEU A 130 9.13 4.57 8.06
CA LEU A 130 9.87 4.60 6.81
C LEU A 130 11.24 5.23 7.09
N TYR A 131 12.30 4.58 6.62
CA TYR A 131 13.64 5.15 6.67
C TYR A 131 13.77 6.30 5.67
N GLN A 132 14.18 7.48 6.15
CA GLN A 132 14.52 8.60 5.29
C GLN A 132 16.04 8.73 5.18
N ILE A 133 16.56 8.65 3.95
CA ILE A 133 18.01 8.66 3.71
C ILE A 133 18.61 10.04 4.03
N HIS A 134 17.92 11.13 3.68
CA HIS A 134 18.42 12.49 3.94
C HIS A 134 18.64 12.80 5.43
N GLU A 135 17.77 12.26 6.28
CA GLU A 135 17.82 12.46 7.73
C GLU A 135 18.49 11.28 8.46
N SER A 136 18.81 10.20 7.73
CA SER A 136 19.38 8.96 8.24
C SER A 136 18.60 8.34 9.41
N GLN A 137 17.28 8.48 9.43
CA GLN A 137 16.43 8.03 10.53
C GLN A 137 15.11 7.41 10.07
N TYR A 138 14.52 6.59 10.95
CA TYR A 138 13.17 6.04 10.78
C TYR A 138 12.13 7.04 11.26
N ILE A 139 11.22 7.44 10.37
CA ILE A 139 10.11 8.34 10.70
C ILE A 139 8.81 7.56 10.68
N LYS A 140 8.04 7.68 11.77
CA LYS A 140 6.72 7.09 11.87
C LYS A 140 5.79 7.69 10.82
N ARG A 141 5.27 6.85 9.93
CA ARG A 141 4.35 7.27 8.86
C ARG A 141 2.92 6.84 9.12
N LEU A 142 2.74 5.67 9.71
CA LEU A 142 1.43 5.05 9.82
C LEU A 142 1.26 4.39 11.19
N THR A 143 0.01 4.28 11.61
CA THR A 143 -0.39 3.52 12.80
C THR A 143 -1.17 2.29 12.36
N LEU A 144 -0.98 1.18 13.08
CA LEU A 144 -1.75 -0.04 12.91
C LEU A 144 -3.19 0.17 13.39
N ILE A 145 -4.15 -0.36 12.65
CA ILE A 145 -5.57 -0.33 13.01
C ILE A 145 -5.87 -1.62 13.77
N LYS A 146 -6.38 -1.50 15.00
CA LYS A 146 -6.83 -2.66 15.77
C LYS A 146 -8.29 -2.93 15.43
N GLU A 147 -8.62 -4.17 15.11
CA GLU A 147 -10.01 -4.57 14.96
C GLU A 147 -10.71 -4.52 16.33
N THR A 148 -11.52 -3.49 16.55
CA THR A 148 -12.31 -3.36 17.78
C THR A 148 -13.52 -4.29 17.71
N ASN A 149 -13.65 -5.17 18.70
CA ASN A 149 -14.73 -6.15 18.75
C ASN A 149 -16.10 -5.41 18.86
N ASN A 150 -16.99 -5.58 17.88
CA ASN A 150 -18.32 -4.95 17.76
C ASN A 150 -19.33 -5.28 18.90
N ARG A 151 -18.90 -5.94 19.98
CA ARG A 151 -19.77 -6.33 21.11
C ARG A 151 -20.26 -5.16 21.97
N THR A 152 -19.65 -3.98 21.89
CA THR A 152 -20.07 -2.83 22.72
C THR A 152 -21.19 -2.00 22.07
N VAL A 153 -21.41 -2.12 20.77
CA VAL A 153 -22.48 -1.38 20.05
C VAL A 153 -23.87 -1.93 20.42
N ASN A 154 -23.99 -3.25 20.62
CA ASN A 154 -25.28 -3.87 20.97
C ASN A 154 -25.69 -3.67 22.45
N LYS A 155 -24.78 -3.22 23.32
CA LYS A 155 -25.10 -3.00 24.75
C LYS A 155 -25.74 -1.63 25.03
N THR A 156 -25.59 -0.68 24.11
CA THR A 156 -26.22 0.64 24.20
C THR A 156 -27.64 0.64 23.62
N ILE A 157 -27.92 -0.20 22.60
CA ILE A 157 -29.26 -0.31 22.01
C ILE A 157 -30.24 -0.99 22.98
N HIS A 158 -29.81 -2.00 23.75
CA HIS A 158 -30.70 -2.66 24.71
C HIS A 158 -30.98 -1.88 26.00
N LYS A 159 -30.23 -0.81 26.32
CA LYS A 159 -30.52 0.04 27.49
C LYS A 159 -31.41 1.24 27.19
N THR A 160 -31.49 1.67 25.93
CA THR A 160 -32.37 2.80 25.53
C THR A 160 -33.79 2.32 25.19
N THR A 161 -33.99 1.05 24.82
CA THR A 161 -35.32 0.46 24.55
C THR A 161 -36.04 -0.06 25.81
N ARG A 162 -35.89 0.63 26.96
CA ARG A 162 -36.76 0.45 28.15
C ARG A 162 -37.39 1.74 28.67
N ARG A 163 -37.20 2.88 27.99
CA ARG A 163 -37.89 4.15 28.27
C ARG A 163 -38.42 4.74 26.97
N GLY A 164 -39.50 4.17 26.44
CA GLY A 164 -40.10 4.70 25.22
C GLY A 164 -41.05 3.75 24.51
N ALA A 165 -41.89 3.02 25.26
CA ALA A 165 -43.03 2.34 24.67
C ALA A 165 -44.11 3.39 24.33
N LYS A 166 -44.08 3.93 23.11
CA LYS A 166 -45.28 4.49 22.47
C LYS A 166 -45.48 3.81 21.12
N ARG A 167 -46.66 3.18 21.04
CA ARG A 167 -47.22 2.37 19.98
C ARG A 167 -47.18 3.12 18.65
N TYR A 168 -46.64 2.48 17.62
CA TYR A 168 -47.22 2.55 16.28
C TYR A 168 -47.19 1.15 15.69
N ALA A 169 -48.38 0.60 15.47
CA ALA A 169 -48.57 -0.64 14.74
C ALA A 169 -48.13 -0.42 13.28
N SER A 170 -47.41 -1.38 12.73
CA SER A 170 -47.21 -1.51 11.28
C SER A 170 -47.56 -2.94 10.84
N PRO A 171 -48.05 -3.10 9.60
CA PRO A 171 -48.88 -4.22 9.17
C PRO A 171 -48.05 -5.45 8.76
N PRO A 172 -48.70 -6.60 8.50
CA PRO A 172 -48.09 -7.91 8.57
C PRO A 172 -47.13 -8.24 7.42
N THR A 173 -46.13 -9.02 7.82
CA THR A 173 -45.14 -9.77 7.05
C THR A 173 -45.76 -10.71 6.00
N LYS A 174 -45.08 -10.83 4.85
CA LYS A 174 -45.14 -12.01 3.97
C LYS A 174 -43.86 -12.85 4.14
N PRO A 175 -43.91 -14.19 3.96
CA PRO A 175 -42.89 -15.12 4.42
C PRO A 175 -41.87 -15.54 3.36
N GLU A 176 -40.69 -15.87 3.89
CA GLU A 176 -39.71 -16.92 3.50
C GLU A 176 -39.55 -17.37 2.05
N GLU A 177 -38.33 -17.23 1.52
CA GLU A 177 -37.52 -18.25 0.83
C GLU A 177 -36.05 -17.81 1.01
N GLY A 178 -34.99 -18.59 1.27
CA GLY A 178 -34.73 -20.01 1.43
C GLY A 178 -33.19 -20.12 1.48
N PHE A 179 -32.64 -20.75 2.50
CA PHE A 179 -31.21 -21.12 2.59
C PHE A 179 -30.85 -22.10 1.46
N PRO A 180 -29.56 -22.23 1.08
CA PRO A 180 -28.87 -23.40 1.60
C PRO A 180 -27.41 -23.15 2.05
N HIS A 181 -27.09 -23.91 3.10
CA HIS A 181 -25.77 -24.24 3.58
C HIS A 181 -24.95 -24.92 2.47
N GLN A 182 -23.67 -24.60 2.38
CA GLN A 182 -22.66 -25.57 1.95
C GLN A 182 -21.71 -25.84 3.11
N GLN A 183 -21.91 -27.00 3.70
CA GLN A 183 -20.96 -27.71 4.56
C GLN A 183 -20.53 -28.96 3.78
N GLU A 184 -19.25 -29.32 3.92
CA GLU A 184 -18.71 -30.68 3.79
C GLU A 184 -18.19 -31.15 2.42
N ARG A 185 -16.86 -31.21 2.31
CA ARG A 185 -16.17 -32.50 2.04
C ARG A 185 -14.68 -32.39 2.40
N ARG A 186 -14.32 -33.06 3.49
CA ARG A 186 -12.98 -33.56 3.78
C ARG A 186 -13.08 -35.10 3.75
N ASP A 187 -11.97 -35.73 3.41
CA ASP A 187 -11.69 -37.17 3.51
C ASP A 187 -12.05 -38.02 2.28
N ASP A 188 -11.03 -38.29 1.44
CA ASP A 188 -10.51 -39.64 1.17
C ASP A 188 -9.53 -39.62 -0.02
N MET A 189 -8.22 -39.77 0.22
CA MET A 189 -7.39 -40.66 -0.60
C MET A 189 -6.05 -40.97 0.10
N LYS A 190 -6.06 -42.04 0.91
CA LYS A 190 -4.88 -42.89 1.15
C LYS A 190 -5.16 -44.23 0.46
N LYS A 191 -4.44 -44.55 -0.62
CA LYS A 191 -3.65 -45.79 -0.81
C LYS A 191 -3.30 -46.07 -2.28
N SER A 192 -2.04 -46.50 -2.42
CA SER A 192 -1.50 -47.54 -3.31
C SER A 192 -1.48 -47.31 -4.82
N VAL A 193 -0.26 -47.12 -5.36
CA VAL A 193 0.25 -47.88 -6.53
C VAL A 193 1.78 -48.04 -6.39
N VAL A 194 2.19 -49.32 -6.30
CA VAL A 194 3.46 -49.99 -6.68
C VAL A 194 4.80 -49.37 -6.27
#